data_AF-A0A8H7BGT4-F1
#
_entry.id   AF-A0A8H7BGT4-F1
#
_cell.length_a   1.000
_cell.length_b   1.000
_cell.length_c   1.000
_cell.angle_alpha   90.00
_cell.angle_beta   90.00
_cell.angle_gamma   90.00
#
_symmetry.space_group_name_H-M   'P 1'
#
loop_
_entity.id
_entity.type
_entity.pdbx_description
1 polymer ?
#
loop_
_entity_poly.entity_id
_entity_poly.type
_entity_poly.pdbx_seq_one_letter_code
_entity_poly.pdbx_strand_id
1 'polypeptide(L)'
;MKVKIAISEPPEVIDPLVTDLAACIARSKRALVITGAGISCTGGIPDFRSADGLYNLVKKKHPKVVLRGAEMFDAMLFRDEKRIRCFYTFMAELKKMIDTATPTPTHTFIRNLNEKGQLMRCYTQNIDCLEEALDLPVVQLHGTMSKVKCTLCAASYNFTTDYEKQFREGDPPACPKCESVDNERARLGKRQLATGTLRPDIVLYNEAHPHGETIGQLQVSDLKKKPDLMIIMGTSLKIAGVKKFIKQAARAIHSTKNGCVVFVNKTPATKEWDKVFDYEVIGSTDEWVKMTELKLEDQQALAAAKLRLKRSVSDVKEEIDDNEKENVGKTSSNRASKRSKTTESKTTQTTLSSFCVTKRKATTKDNKKGA
;
A
#
# COMPACT_ATOMS: atom_id res chain seq x y z
N MET A 1 -21.04 1.54 10.27
CA MET A 1 -21.15 0.08 10.39
C MET A 1 -19.96 -0.50 9.64
N LYS A 2 -19.23 -1.45 10.24
CA LYS A 2 -18.01 -2.03 9.65
C LYS A 2 -18.38 -2.97 8.50
N VAL A 3 -17.77 -2.77 7.34
CA VAL A 3 -17.92 -3.62 6.16
C VAL A 3 -16.82 -4.68 6.18
N LYS A 4 -17.19 -5.95 6.06
CA LYS A 4 -16.25 -7.07 5.93
C LYS A 4 -16.25 -7.55 4.49
N ILE A 5 -15.07 -7.77 3.94
CA ILE A 5 -14.86 -8.28 2.59
C ILE A 5 -13.96 -9.51 2.72
N ALA A 6 -14.48 -10.70 2.53
CA ALA A 6 -13.66 -11.90 2.45
C ALA A 6 -13.35 -12.19 0.98
N ILE A 7 -12.08 -12.15 0.58
CA ILE A 7 -11.69 -12.35 -0.83
C ILE A 7 -12.04 -13.77 -1.32
N SER A 8 -12.25 -14.71 -0.40
CA SER A 8 -12.73 -16.06 -0.69
C SER A 8 -14.21 -16.14 -1.08
N GLU A 9 -14.99 -15.08 -0.90
CA GLU A 9 -16.41 -15.05 -1.30
C GLU A 9 -16.57 -14.87 -2.81
N PRO A 10 -17.74 -15.24 -3.39
CA PRO A 10 -17.98 -15.12 -4.83
C PRO A 10 -17.82 -13.67 -5.34
N PRO A 11 -17.33 -13.49 -6.59
CA PRO A 11 -17.17 -12.18 -7.22
C PRO A 11 -18.41 -11.28 -7.11
N GLU A 12 -19.61 -11.84 -7.22
CA GLU A 12 -20.87 -11.10 -7.19
C GLU A 12 -21.12 -10.42 -5.83
N VAL A 13 -20.56 -10.95 -4.75
CA VAL A 13 -20.67 -10.40 -3.39
C VAL A 13 -19.58 -9.35 -3.16
N ILE A 14 -18.34 -9.65 -3.56
CA ILE A 14 -17.17 -8.82 -3.26
C ILE A 14 -17.07 -7.60 -4.19
N ASP A 15 -17.49 -7.71 -5.45
CA ASP A 15 -17.34 -6.67 -6.47
C ASP A 15 -17.96 -5.31 -6.08
N PRO A 16 -19.22 -5.23 -5.60
CA PRO A 16 -19.77 -3.95 -5.16
C PRO A 16 -19.01 -3.37 -3.96
N LEU A 17 -18.60 -4.21 -3.00
CA LEU A 17 -17.88 -3.77 -1.80
C LEU A 17 -16.49 -3.24 -2.12
N VAL A 18 -15.77 -3.91 -3.02
CA VAL A 18 -14.45 -3.47 -3.50
C VAL A 18 -14.58 -2.21 -4.35
N THR A 19 -15.65 -2.08 -5.14
CA THR A 19 -15.94 -0.87 -5.93
C THR A 19 -16.18 0.35 -5.03
N ASP A 20 -16.97 0.18 -3.96
CA ASP A 20 -17.20 1.23 -2.96
C ASP A 20 -15.92 1.63 -2.23
N LEU A 21 -15.10 0.65 -1.85
CA LEU A 21 -13.81 0.86 -1.22
C LEU A 21 -12.82 1.57 -2.16
N ALA A 22 -12.75 1.16 -3.43
CA ALA A 22 -11.95 1.82 -4.45
C ALA A 22 -12.41 3.28 -4.63
N ALA A 23 -13.73 3.56 -4.58
CA ALA A 23 -14.24 4.93 -4.63
C ALA A 23 -13.78 5.77 -3.42
N CYS A 24 -13.72 5.18 -2.22
CA CYS A 24 -13.15 5.85 -1.05
C CYS A 24 -11.67 6.18 -1.24
N ILE A 25 -10.89 5.25 -1.79
CA ILE A 25 -9.46 5.44 -2.06
C ILE A 25 -9.25 6.50 -3.15
N ALA A 26 -10.02 6.47 -4.24
CA ALA A 26 -9.93 7.42 -5.35
C ALA A 26 -10.20 8.88 -4.91
N ARG A 27 -11.12 9.09 -3.96
CA ARG A 27 -11.47 10.43 -3.45
C ARG A 27 -10.46 10.98 -2.45
N SER A 28 -9.70 10.11 -1.80
CA SER A 28 -8.71 10.50 -0.80
C SER A 28 -7.61 11.36 -1.41
N LYS A 29 -7.09 12.30 -0.62
CA LYS A 29 -5.92 13.11 -1.01
C LYS A 29 -4.79 13.01 0.00
N ARG A 30 -5.05 12.43 1.16
CA ARG A 30 -4.17 12.47 2.33
C ARG A 30 -4.20 11.11 3.01
N ALA A 31 -3.54 10.15 2.36
CA ALA A 31 -3.46 8.76 2.77
C ALA A 31 -2.27 8.49 3.70
N LEU A 32 -2.54 7.84 4.83
CA LEU A 32 -1.54 7.17 5.65
C LEU A 32 -1.55 5.68 5.37
N VAL A 33 -0.38 5.11 5.13
CA VAL A 33 -0.25 3.66 4.95
C VAL A 33 0.56 3.09 6.11
N ILE A 34 0.11 1.96 6.66
CA ILE A 34 0.81 1.24 7.73
C ILE A 34 0.99 -0.20 7.29
N THR A 35 2.23 -0.66 7.18
CA THR A 35 2.56 -1.98 6.64
C THR A 35 3.22 -2.87 7.68
N GLY A 36 3.17 -4.17 7.43
CA GLY A 36 3.95 -5.18 8.15
C GLY A 36 4.34 -6.33 7.22
N ALA A 37 4.94 -7.37 7.79
CA ALA A 37 5.65 -8.39 7.03
C ALA A 37 4.78 -9.11 5.97
N GLY A 38 3.46 -9.11 6.13
CA GLY A 38 2.53 -9.72 5.19
C GLY A 38 2.60 -9.15 3.77
N ILE A 39 3.05 -7.90 3.60
CA ILE A 39 3.17 -7.29 2.26
C ILE A 39 4.40 -7.79 1.47
N SER A 40 5.37 -8.39 2.14
CA SER A 40 6.64 -8.85 1.56
C SER A 40 6.67 -10.36 1.28
N CYS A 41 5.63 -11.10 1.72
CA CYS A 41 5.57 -12.55 1.63
C CYS A 41 5.71 -13.11 0.20
N THR A 42 4.99 -12.52 -0.76
CA THR A 42 5.05 -12.92 -2.18
C THR A 42 6.34 -12.48 -2.87
N GLY A 43 7.06 -11.53 -2.28
CA GLY A 43 8.37 -11.06 -2.72
C GLY A 43 9.53 -11.96 -2.26
N GLY A 44 9.24 -13.04 -1.51
CA GLY A 44 10.24 -14.02 -1.07
C GLY A 44 10.68 -13.91 0.39
N ILE A 45 10.07 -13.01 1.17
CA ILE A 45 10.40 -12.83 2.60
C ILE A 45 9.23 -13.34 3.46
N PRO A 46 9.37 -14.49 4.14
CA PRO A 46 8.30 -15.02 4.98
C PRO A 46 7.94 -14.05 6.11
N ASP A 47 6.67 -14.04 6.54
CA ASP A 47 6.29 -13.31 7.74
C ASP A 47 6.87 -13.98 9.00
N PHE A 48 6.75 -13.30 10.15
CA PHE A 48 7.31 -13.83 11.39
C PHE A 48 6.44 -14.90 12.08
N ARG A 49 5.12 -14.85 11.92
CA ARG A 49 4.15 -15.46 12.85
C ARG A 49 3.22 -16.50 12.23
N SER A 50 3.16 -16.63 10.91
CA SER A 50 2.38 -17.65 10.22
C SER A 50 2.95 -19.05 10.48
N ALA A 51 2.22 -20.09 10.07
CA ALA A 51 2.62 -21.48 10.29
C ALA A 51 3.98 -21.81 9.65
N ASP A 52 4.25 -21.22 8.50
CA ASP A 52 5.48 -21.25 7.72
C ASP A 52 6.43 -20.08 8.03
N GLY A 53 6.08 -19.23 8.99
CA GLY A 53 6.83 -18.01 9.29
C GLY A 53 8.19 -18.24 9.98
N LEU A 54 8.99 -17.18 10.01
CA LEU A 54 10.38 -17.17 10.49
C LEU A 54 10.54 -17.71 11.92
N TYR A 55 9.59 -17.44 12.83
CA TYR A 55 9.66 -17.96 14.20
C TYR A 55 9.61 -19.50 14.26
N ASN A 56 8.81 -20.13 13.40
CA ASN A 56 8.72 -21.59 13.37
C ASN A 56 9.94 -22.22 12.70
N LEU A 57 10.51 -21.57 11.67
CA LEU A 57 11.76 -21.98 11.04
C LEU A 57 12.92 -21.96 12.03
N VAL A 58 13.07 -20.87 12.79
CA VAL A 58 14.07 -20.74 13.85
C VAL A 58 13.89 -21.81 14.92
N LYS A 59 12.66 -22.01 15.41
CA LYS A 59 12.37 -23.00 16.45
C LYS A 59 12.71 -24.43 15.99
N LYS A 60 12.48 -24.75 14.71
CA LYS A 60 12.88 -26.06 14.13
C LYS A 60 14.39 -26.22 14.08
N LYS A 61 15.15 -25.17 13.72
CA LYS A 61 16.62 -25.19 13.67
C LYS A 61 17.27 -25.20 15.06
N HIS A 62 16.71 -24.48 16.02
CA HIS A 62 17.28 -24.27 17.36
C HIS A 62 16.29 -24.53 18.51
N PRO A 63 15.75 -25.76 18.64
CA PRO A 63 14.65 -26.06 19.57
C PRO A 63 15.03 -25.91 21.05
N LYS A 64 16.33 -26.01 21.38
CA LYS A 64 16.85 -25.89 22.76
C LYS A 64 17.24 -24.47 23.17
N VAL A 65 17.31 -23.53 22.21
CA VAL A 65 17.79 -22.16 22.43
C VAL A 65 16.63 -21.16 22.43
N VAL A 66 15.65 -21.35 21.53
CA VAL A 66 14.52 -20.42 21.36
C VAL A 66 13.23 -21.11 21.76
N LEU A 67 12.70 -20.74 22.94
CA LEU A 67 11.42 -21.25 23.42
C LEU A 67 10.24 -20.61 22.66
N ARG A 68 10.35 -19.30 22.39
CA ARG A 68 9.40 -18.49 21.62
C ARG A 68 10.15 -17.61 20.63
N GLY A 69 9.69 -17.53 19.38
CA GLY A 69 10.37 -16.74 18.35
C GLY A 69 10.53 -15.25 18.68
N ALA A 70 9.65 -14.67 19.50
CA ALA A 70 9.79 -13.29 19.97
C ALA A 70 11.02 -13.07 20.86
N GLU A 71 11.51 -14.09 21.57
CA GLU A 71 12.71 -13.99 22.44
C GLU A 71 13.99 -13.76 21.63
N MET A 72 14.01 -14.14 20.36
CA MET A 72 15.13 -13.84 19.44
C MET A 72 15.22 -12.36 19.11
N PHE A 73 14.16 -11.58 19.36
CA PHE A 73 14.12 -10.16 19.04
C PHE A 73 14.00 -9.32 20.31
N ASP A 74 14.32 -9.88 21.47
CA ASP A 74 14.30 -9.16 22.75
C ASP A 74 15.71 -8.69 23.13
N ALA A 75 15.85 -7.46 23.62
CA ALA A 75 17.13 -6.92 24.06
C ALA A 75 17.83 -7.79 25.11
N MET A 76 17.09 -8.59 25.89
CA MET A 76 17.65 -9.54 26.86
C MET A 76 18.42 -10.69 26.22
N LEU A 77 18.32 -10.91 24.90
CA LEU A 77 19.06 -11.97 24.19
C LEU A 77 20.58 -11.81 24.35
N PHE A 78 21.08 -10.58 24.49
CA PHE A 78 22.51 -10.28 24.60
C PHE A 78 23.13 -10.68 25.95
N ARG A 79 22.38 -11.40 26.79
CA ARG A 79 22.87 -11.97 28.06
C ARG A 79 23.26 -13.45 27.94
N ASP A 80 22.95 -14.10 26.82
CA ASP A 80 23.19 -15.53 26.61
C ASP A 80 23.91 -15.73 25.26
N GLU A 81 25.14 -16.23 25.32
CA GLU A 81 25.99 -16.43 24.15
C GLU A 81 25.32 -17.32 23.08
N LYS A 82 24.57 -18.36 23.48
CA LYS A 82 23.89 -19.23 22.52
C LYS A 82 22.78 -18.50 21.78
N ARG A 83 22.06 -17.61 22.47
CA ARG A 83 21.02 -16.76 21.86
C ARG A 83 21.62 -15.73 20.93
N ILE A 84 22.77 -15.14 21.30
CA ILE A 84 23.52 -14.19 20.48
C ILE A 84 23.96 -14.84 19.16
N ARG A 85 24.61 -16.01 19.23
CA ARG A 85 25.04 -16.74 18.01
C ARG A 85 23.85 -17.07 17.12
N CYS A 86 22.76 -17.57 17.71
CA CYS A 86 21.53 -17.87 16.99
C CYS A 86 20.91 -16.64 16.32
N PHE A 87 20.91 -15.49 17.01
CA PHE A 87 20.45 -14.22 16.46
C PHE A 87 21.27 -13.79 15.24
N TYR A 88 22.60 -13.83 15.31
CA TYR A 88 23.45 -13.41 14.18
C TYR A 88 23.30 -14.35 12.98
N THR A 89 23.32 -15.67 13.20
CA THR A 89 23.12 -16.62 12.10
C THR A 89 21.76 -16.41 11.43
N PHE A 90 20.70 -16.19 12.21
CA PHE A 90 19.39 -15.89 11.68
C PHE A 90 19.37 -14.58 10.88
N MET A 91 20.02 -13.52 11.37
CA MET A 91 20.09 -12.24 10.67
C MET A 91 20.84 -12.32 9.34
N ALA A 92 21.89 -13.14 9.26
CA ALA A 92 22.58 -13.43 8.00
C ALA A 92 21.68 -14.17 7.00
N GLU A 93 20.90 -15.15 7.46
CA GLU A 93 19.91 -15.85 6.60
C GLU A 93 18.82 -14.89 6.11
N LEU A 94 18.29 -14.04 7.00
CA LEU A 94 17.28 -13.05 6.66
C LEU A 94 17.82 -12.01 5.66
N LYS A 95 19.05 -11.52 5.87
CA LYS A 95 19.70 -10.59 4.94
C LYS A 95 19.80 -11.18 3.53
N LYS A 96 20.18 -12.45 3.41
CA LYS A 96 20.23 -13.13 2.11
C LYS A 96 18.86 -13.22 1.43
N MET A 97 17.79 -13.50 2.18
CA MET A 97 16.43 -13.52 1.63
C MET A 97 16.02 -12.13 1.13
N ILE A 98 16.32 -11.09 1.91
CA ILE A 98 16.05 -9.68 1.56
C ILE A 98 16.79 -9.28 0.27
N ASP A 99 18.06 -9.65 0.13
CA ASP A 99 18.88 -9.28 -1.04
C ASP A 99 18.37 -9.91 -2.34
N THR A 100 17.66 -11.04 -2.26
CA THR A 100 17.05 -11.71 -3.41
C THR A 100 15.58 -11.34 -3.63
N ALA A 101 14.98 -10.61 -2.69
CA ALA A 101 13.56 -10.29 -2.73
C ALA A 101 13.27 -9.13 -3.68
N THR A 102 12.04 -9.07 -4.19
CA THR A 102 11.58 -8.00 -5.08
C THR A 102 10.31 -7.34 -4.52
N PRO A 103 10.09 -6.04 -4.80
CA PRO A 103 8.85 -5.37 -4.42
C PRO A 103 7.61 -6.09 -4.97
N THR A 104 6.59 -6.23 -4.13
CA THR A 104 5.34 -6.94 -4.46
C THR A 104 4.32 -6.00 -5.12
N PRO A 105 3.22 -6.52 -5.71
CA PRO A 105 2.11 -5.68 -6.17
C PRO A 105 1.62 -4.69 -5.10
N THR A 106 1.61 -5.11 -3.83
CA THR A 106 1.28 -4.21 -2.71
C THR A 106 2.24 -3.02 -2.60
N HIS A 107 3.54 -3.22 -2.81
CA HIS A 107 4.52 -2.12 -2.82
C HIS A 107 4.29 -1.17 -4.00
N THR A 108 4.03 -1.72 -5.18
CA THR A 108 3.69 -0.94 -6.38
C THR A 108 2.41 -0.12 -6.19
N PHE A 109 1.41 -0.66 -5.51
CA PHE A 109 0.20 0.10 -5.17
C PHE A 109 0.47 1.31 -4.27
N ILE A 110 1.35 1.16 -3.27
CA ILE A 110 1.77 2.30 -2.42
C ILE A 110 2.51 3.34 -3.27
N ARG A 111 3.35 2.90 -4.20
CA ARG A 111 4.02 3.77 -5.18
C ARG A 111 3.01 4.51 -6.05
N ASN A 112 1.98 3.83 -6.54
CA ASN A 112 0.91 4.45 -7.33
C ASN A 112 0.17 5.54 -6.52
N LEU A 113 -0.05 5.35 -5.22
CA LEU A 113 -0.59 6.40 -4.34
C LEU A 113 0.37 7.58 -4.18
N ASN A 114 1.68 7.33 -4.13
CA ASN A 114 2.72 8.36 -4.06
C ASN A 114 2.79 9.19 -5.35
N GLU A 115 2.84 8.53 -6.50
CA GLU A 115 2.89 9.19 -7.82
C GLU A 115 1.64 10.03 -8.10
N LYS A 116 0.48 9.60 -7.58
CA LYS A 116 -0.77 10.38 -7.62
C LYS A 116 -0.83 11.54 -6.62
N GLY A 117 0.20 11.72 -5.78
CA GLY A 117 0.24 12.74 -4.73
C GLY A 117 -0.75 12.52 -3.58
N GLN A 118 -1.28 11.30 -3.43
CA GLN A 118 -2.25 10.94 -2.39
C GLN A 118 -1.56 10.44 -1.10
N LEU A 119 -0.36 9.85 -1.23
CA LEU A 119 0.38 9.30 -0.09
C LEU A 119 1.03 10.43 0.73
N MET A 120 0.66 10.54 2.00
CA MET A 120 1.35 11.42 2.95
C MET A 120 2.57 10.75 3.55
N ARG A 121 2.41 9.50 3.97
CA ARG A 121 3.43 8.71 4.66
C ARG A 121 3.13 7.23 4.59
N CYS A 122 4.17 6.42 4.47
CA CYS A 122 4.12 5.00 4.75
C CYS A 122 4.89 4.72 6.04
N TYR A 123 4.21 4.19 7.06
CA TYR A 123 4.83 3.73 8.31
C TYR A 123 5.01 2.22 8.24
N THR A 124 6.24 1.78 7.99
CA THR A 124 6.54 0.35 7.80
C THR A 124 7.10 -0.27 9.07
N GLN A 125 6.55 -1.41 9.47
CA GLN A 125 7.13 -2.26 10.51
C GLN A 125 8.24 -3.17 9.97
N ASN A 126 8.43 -3.19 8.65
CA ASN A 126 9.39 -4.05 8.00
C ASN A 126 10.80 -3.44 8.11
N ILE A 127 11.77 -4.33 8.05
CA ILE A 127 13.20 -4.02 8.08
C ILE A 127 13.87 -4.41 6.75
N ASP A 128 13.10 -4.94 5.80
CA ASP A 128 13.56 -5.45 4.50
C ASP A 128 13.92 -4.36 3.50
N CYS A 129 13.40 -3.15 3.69
CA CYS A 129 13.72 -1.95 2.90
C CYS A 129 13.31 -2.07 1.42
N LEU A 130 12.35 -2.95 1.08
CA LEU A 130 11.84 -3.08 -0.29
C LEU A 130 11.18 -1.78 -0.79
N GLU A 131 10.68 -0.95 0.13
CA GLU A 131 10.11 0.35 -0.19
C GLU A 131 11.17 1.38 -0.66
N GLU A 132 12.44 1.24 -0.24
CA GLU A 132 13.53 2.15 -0.66
C GLU A 132 13.81 2.01 -2.16
N ALA A 133 13.70 0.80 -2.72
CA ALA A 133 13.86 0.54 -4.15
C ALA A 133 12.78 1.20 -5.03
N LEU A 134 11.72 1.74 -4.41
CA LEU A 134 10.61 2.43 -5.07
C LEU A 134 10.54 3.93 -4.74
N ASP A 135 11.58 4.49 -4.11
CA ASP A 135 11.66 5.90 -3.68
C ASP A 135 10.44 6.35 -2.85
N LEU A 136 9.90 5.44 -2.03
CA LEU A 136 8.73 5.73 -1.21
C LEU A 136 9.10 6.57 0.03
N PRO A 137 8.25 7.54 0.43
CA PRO A 137 8.46 8.33 1.65
C PRO A 137 8.10 7.52 2.90
N VAL A 138 8.99 6.59 3.27
CA VAL A 138 8.79 5.64 4.36
C VAL A 138 9.38 6.09 5.69
N VAL A 139 8.70 5.71 6.77
CA VAL A 139 9.20 5.78 8.14
C VAL A 139 9.32 4.36 8.65
N GLN A 140 10.56 3.90 8.82
CA GLN A 140 10.88 2.59 9.38
C GLN A 140 10.67 2.62 10.90
N LEU A 141 9.72 1.82 11.38
CA LEU A 141 9.35 1.78 12.80
C LEU A 141 10.22 0.83 13.64
N HIS A 142 10.98 -0.07 13.00
CA HIS A 142 11.79 -1.08 13.67
C HIS A 142 13.25 -1.13 13.18
N GLY A 143 13.73 -0.04 12.56
CA GLY A 143 15.07 0.03 11.98
C GLY A 143 15.17 -0.57 10.58
N THR A 144 16.37 -0.97 10.19
CA THR A 144 16.74 -1.34 8.81
C THR A 144 17.72 -2.52 8.78
N MET A 145 17.60 -3.38 7.75
CA MET A 145 18.60 -4.41 7.42
C MET A 145 19.65 -3.94 6.40
N SER A 146 19.59 -2.68 5.96
CA SER A 146 20.60 -2.10 5.06
C SER A 146 21.88 -1.71 5.81
N LYS A 147 21.81 -1.59 7.14
CA LYS A 147 22.92 -1.11 7.98
C LYS A 147 23.20 -2.00 9.19
N VAL A 148 24.43 -1.91 9.67
CA VAL A 148 24.87 -2.42 10.96
C VAL A 148 25.33 -1.25 11.82
N LYS A 149 25.14 -1.34 13.15
CA LYS A 149 25.56 -0.34 14.12
C LYS A 149 26.46 -0.92 15.18
N CYS A 150 27.38 -0.10 15.68
CA CYS A 150 28.22 -0.44 16.81
C CYS A 150 27.42 -0.37 18.12
N THR A 151 27.57 -1.40 18.96
CA THR A 151 27.00 -1.48 20.30
C THR A 151 27.60 -0.49 21.31
N LEU A 152 28.78 0.06 21.03
CA LEU A 152 29.51 0.96 21.92
C LEU A 152 29.49 2.41 21.43
N CYS A 153 29.99 2.68 20.22
CA CYS A 153 30.18 4.05 19.72
C CYS A 153 29.04 4.56 18.83
N ALA A 154 28.00 3.73 18.63
CA ALA A 154 26.85 4.02 17.76
C ALA A 154 27.17 4.34 16.28
N ALA A 155 28.41 4.11 15.83
CA ALA A 155 28.76 4.25 14.42
C ALA A 155 27.95 3.27 13.56
N SER A 156 27.50 3.73 12.40
CA SER A 156 26.68 2.98 11.46
C SER A 156 27.44 2.73 10.16
N TYR A 157 27.29 1.53 9.61
CA TYR A 157 27.95 1.07 8.39
C TYR A 157 26.95 0.32 7.51
N ASN A 158 27.21 0.24 6.21
CA ASN A 158 26.40 -0.59 5.32
C ASN A 158 26.54 -2.07 5.69
N PHE A 159 25.44 -2.81 5.61
CA PHE A 159 25.44 -4.25 5.85
C PHE A 159 25.97 -4.97 4.60
N THR A 160 27.29 -5.17 4.57
CA THR A 160 28.00 -5.81 3.45
C THR A 160 27.95 -7.34 3.52
N THR A 161 28.28 -8.00 2.40
CA THR A 161 28.44 -9.45 2.32
C THR A 161 29.50 -10.00 3.29
N ASP A 162 30.52 -9.21 3.62
CA ASP A 162 31.55 -9.62 4.57
C ASP A 162 31.04 -9.66 6.01
N TYR A 163 30.19 -8.69 6.40
CA TYR A 163 29.50 -8.73 7.69
C TYR A 163 28.46 -9.86 7.72
N GLU A 164 27.78 -10.12 6.61
CA GLU A 164 26.84 -11.24 6.48
C GLU A 164 27.52 -12.60 6.68
N LYS A 165 28.72 -12.81 6.12
CA LYS A 165 29.52 -14.03 6.35
C LYS A 165 29.92 -14.20 7.81
N GLN A 166 30.41 -13.15 8.45
CA GLN A 166 30.78 -13.20 9.88
C GLN A 166 29.56 -13.50 10.77
N PHE A 167 28.42 -12.84 10.52
CA PHE A 167 27.20 -13.15 11.24
C PHE A 167 26.70 -14.58 11.01
N ARG A 168 26.92 -15.15 9.82
CA ARG A 168 26.58 -16.55 9.53
C ARG A 168 27.37 -17.52 10.43
N GLU A 169 28.61 -17.20 10.76
CA GLU A 169 29.45 -17.96 11.71
C GLU A 169 28.99 -17.80 13.18
N GLY A 170 28.05 -16.87 13.41
CA GLY A 170 27.45 -16.57 14.71
C GLY A 170 28.24 -15.52 15.50
N ASP A 171 29.29 -14.96 14.92
CA ASP A 171 30.18 -14.02 15.59
C ASP A 171 29.89 -12.58 15.15
N PRO A 172 29.84 -11.61 16.09
CA PRO A 172 29.67 -10.22 15.73
C PRO A 172 30.99 -9.59 15.27
N PRO A 173 31.03 -8.92 14.11
CA PRO A 173 32.22 -8.20 13.66
C PRO A 173 32.67 -7.13 14.67
N ALA A 174 33.97 -6.91 14.78
CA ALA A 174 34.50 -5.77 15.51
C ALA A 174 34.17 -4.45 14.80
N CYS A 175 34.01 -3.36 15.56
CA CYS A 175 33.72 -2.06 14.99
C CYS A 175 35.00 -1.38 14.46
N PRO A 176 35.09 -1.07 13.15
CA PRO A 176 36.29 -0.47 12.56
C PRO A 176 36.68 0.88 13.19
N LYS A 177 35.69 1.69 13.60
CA LYS A 177 35.96 2.97 14.27
C LYS A 177 36.53 2.77 15.67
N CYS A 178 36.01 1.81 16.44
CA CYS A 178 36.52 1.51 17.77
C CYS A 178 37.96 0.98 17.67
N GLU A 179 38.22 0.06 16.74
CA GLU A 179 39.57 -0.48 16.50
C GLU A 179 40.56 0.61 16.08
N SER A 180 40.17 1.49 15.16
CA SER A 180 41.02 2.61 14.73
C SER A 180 41.37 3.54 15.91
N VAL A 181 40.40 3.85 16.78
CA VAL A 181 40.62 4.69 17.96
C VAL A 181 41.51 3.99 18.98
N ASP A 182 41.32 2.69 19.21
CA ASP A 182 42.15 1.92 20.15
C ASP A 182 43.60 1.79 19.65
N ASN A 183 43.77 1.46 18.37
CA ASN A 183 45.08 1.35 17.72
C ASN A 183 45.86 2.66 17.78
N GLU A 184 45.20 3.79 17.54
CA GLU A 184 45.85 5.10 17.64
C GLU A 184 46.28 5.43 19.07
N ARG A 185 45.47 5.05 20.06
CA ARG A 185 45.82 5.23 21.48
C ARG A 185 46.99 4.35 21.90
N ALA A 186 47.01 3.09 21.47
CA ALA A 186 48.11 2.17 21.71
C ALA A 186 49.42 2.70 21.11
N ARG A 187 49.36 3.25 19.88
CA ARG A 187 50.51 3.91 19.23
C ARG A 187 51.04 5.10 20.04
N LEU A 188 50.16 5.84 20.71
CA LEU A 188 50.50 6.97 21.58
C LEU A 188 50.89 6.55 23.01
N GLY A 189 51.07 5.25 23.29
CA GLY A 189 51.40 4.74 24.63
C GLY A 189 50.28 4.93 25.66
N LYS A 190 49.04 5.18 25.23
CA LYS A 190 47.88 5.37 26.10
C LYS A 190 47.22 4.03 26.39
N ARG A 191 46.48 3.96 27.51
CA ARG A 191 45.66 2.79 27.87
C ARG A 191 44.65 2.45 26.76
N GLN A 192 44.57 1.16 26.44
CA GLN A 192 43.60 0.57 25.53
C GLN A 192 42.15 0.83 25.96
N LEU A 193 41.26 1.02 25.00
CA LEU A 193 39.82 1.16 25.16
C LEU A 193 39.11 -0.12 24.73
N ALA A 194 37.89 -0.30 25.22
CA ALA A 194 37.05 -1.40 24.76
C ALA A 194 36.67 -1.21 23.28
N THR A 195 36.78 -2.28 22.51
CA THR A 195 36.29 -2.32 21.13
C THR A 195 34.85 -2.83 21.10
N GLY A 196 33.94 -2.00 20.61
CA GLY A 196 32.54 -2.39 20.42
C GLY A 196 32.38 -3.36 19.25
N THR A 197 31.26 -4.08 19.25
CA THR A 197 30.89 -5.02 18.19
C THR A 197 29.77 -4.46 17.31
N LEU A 198 29.66 -4.95 16.08
CA LEU A 198 28.61 -4.59 15.15
C LEU A 198 27.40 -5.52 15.30
N ARG A 199 26.21 -4.96 15.16
CA ARG A 199 24.94 -5.72 15.05
C ARG A 199 24.04 -5.09 13.99
N PRO A 200 23.08 -5.82 13.40
CA PRO A 200 22.09 -5.24 12.50
C PRO A 200 21.37 -4.06 13.14
N ASP A 201 21.12 -3.00 12.36
CA ASP A 201 20.49 -1.77 12.84
C ASP A 201 18.96 -1.89 12.94
N ILE A 202 18.52 -2.88 13.69
CA ILE A 202 17.12 -3.13 14.01
C ILE A 202 16.82 -2.74 15.44
N VAL A 203 15.55 -2.47 15.71
CA VAL A 203 15.05 -2.17 17.05
C VAL A 203 14.46 -3.44 17.66
N LEU A 204 15.04 -3.87 18.78
CA LEU A 204 14.56 -5.05 19.50
C LEU A 204 13.42 -4.69 20.46
N TYR A 205 12.65 -5.69 20.88
CA TYR A 205 11.74 -5.55 22.01
C TYR A 205 12.50 -5.12 23.25
N ASN A 206 11.90 -4.21 24.02
CA ASN A 206 12.48 -3.62 25.23
C ASN A 206 13.77 -2.81 24.97
N GLU A 207 14.06 -2.47 23.71
CA GLU A 207 15.09 -1.51 23.34
C GLU A 207 14.46 -0.12 23.09
N ALA A 208 15.17 0.94 23.48
CA ALA A 208 14.77 2.30 23.12
C ALA A 208 14.95 2.51 21.60
N HIS A 209 13.92 3.05 20.94
CA HIS A 209 14.01 3.35 19.52
C HIS A 209 14.93 4.57 19.30
N PRO A 210 16.01 4.46 18.51
CA PRO A 210 16.99 5.55 18.33
C PRO A 210 16.35 6.83 17.77
N HIS A 211 15.38 6.66 16.86
CA HIS A 211 14.60 7.75 16.27
C HIS A 211 13.20 7.91 16.86
N GLY A 212 12.94 7.39 18.08
CA GLY A 212 11.59 7.34 18.65
C GLY A 212 10.93 8.71 18.80
N GLU A 213 11.70 9.72 19.21
CA GLU A 213 11.23 11.10 19.33
C GLU A 213 10.86 11.69 17.96
N THR A 214 11.75 11.57 16.97
CA THR A 214 11.51 12.05 15.60
C THR A 214 10.29 11.39 14.98
N ILE A 215 10.12 10.07 15.15
CA ILE A 215 8.93 9.34 14.69
C ILE A 215 7.67 9.89 15.37
N GLY A 216 7.71 10.14 16.69
CA GLY A 216 6.60 10.75 17.42
C GLY A 216 6.23 12.13 16.90
N GLN A 217 7.22 12.97 16.61
CA GLN A 217 7.00 14.30 16.02
C GLN A 217 6.38 14.22 14.62
N LEU A 218 6.85 13.28 13.78
CA LEU A 218 6.28 13.03 12.45
C LEU A 218 4.82 12.55 12.55
N GLN A 219 4.52 11.62 13.45
CA GLN A 219 3.16 11.15 13.69
C GLN A 219 2.24 12.30 14.09
N VAL A 220 2.66 13.16 15.04
CA VAL A 220 1.88 14.33 15.44
C VAL A 220 1.68 15.31 14.28
N SER A 221 2.72 15.56 13.49
CA SER A 221 2.65 16.44 12.31
C SER A 221 1.68 15.90 11.25
N ASP A 222 1.73 14.59 10.97
CA ASP A 222 0.86 13.95 9.99
C ASP A 222 -0.61 13.97 10.45
N LEU A 223 -0.88 13.75 11.74
CA LEU A 223 -2.23 13.85 12.28
C LEU A 223 -2.79 15.28 12.22
N LYS A 224 -1.96 16.31 12.45
CA LYS A 224 -2.37 17.73 12.33
C LYS A 224 -2.79 18.11 10.91
N LYS A 225 -2.23 17.44 9.89
CA LYS A 225 -2.59 17.64 8.48
C LYS A 225 -3.94 17.01 8.09
N LYS A 226 -4.68 16.44 9.04
CA LYS A 226 -6.04 15.88 8.86
C LYS A 226 -6.09 14.84 7.73
N PRO A 227 -5.44 13.68 7.91
CA PRO A 227 -5.55 12.58 6.97
C PRO A 227 -7.02 12.19 6.77
N ASP A 228 -7.36 11.76 5.56
CA ASP A 228 -8.71 11.31 5.18
C ASP A 228 -8.76 9.83 4.80
N LEU A 229 -7.61 9.16 4.70
CA LEU A 229 -7.54 7.73 4.48
C LEU A 229 -6.42 7.12 5.32
N MET A 230 -6.68 5.95 5.90
CA MET A 230 -5.64 5.09 6.45
C MET A 230 -5.81 3.66 5.94
N ILE A 231 -4.76 3.10 5.35
CA ILE A 231 -4.72 1.72 4.89
C ILE A 231 -3.69 0.96 5.72
N ILE A 232 -4.14 -0.03 6.47
CA ILE A 232 -3.30 -0.93 7.26
C ILE A 232 -3.22 -2.27 6.54
N MET A 233 -2.01 -2.72 6.19
CA MET A 233 -1.81 -3.92 5.36
C MET A 233 -0.80 -4.89 5.95
N GLY A 234 -1.12 -6.19 5.87
CA GLY A 234 -0.14 -7.25 6.11
C GLY A 234 0.46 -7.26 7.52
N THR A 235 -0.32 -6.90 8.54
CA THR A 235 0.16 -6.85 9.92
C THR A 235 -0.79 -7.52 10.91
N SER A 236 -0.21 -8.26 11.85
CA SER A 236 -0.93 -8.89 12.96
C SER A 236 -1.32 -7.91 14.08
N LEU A 237 -0.93 -6.64 13.97
CA LEU A 237 -1.23 -5.58 14.94
C LEU A 237 -0.85 -5.97 16.38
N LYS A 238 0.31 -6.60 16.62
CA LYS A 238 0.72 -7.01 17.98
C LYS A 238 1.59 -5.98 18.71
N ILE A 239 2.17 -5.02 17.99
CA ILE A 239 3.11 -4.04 18.54
C ILE A 239 2.35 -2.88 19.20
N ALA A 240 2.53 -2.69 20.51
CA ALA A 240 1.77 -1.72 21.30
C ALA A 240 1.89 -0.27 20.79
N GLY A 241 3.10 0.15 20.38
CA GLY A 241 3.34 1.49 19.83
C GLY A 241 2.53 1.74 18.55
N VAL A 242 2.56 0.79 17.62
CA VAL A 242 1.77 0.84 16.37
C VAL A 242 0.28 0.85 16.67
N LYS A 243 -0.20 0.03 17.62
CA LYS A 243 -1.61 0.00 18.00
C LYS A 243 -2.10 1.36 18.49
N LYS A 244 -1.32 2.01 19.35
CA LYS A 244 -1.66 3.32 19.92
C LYS A 244 -1.78 4.37 18.80
N PHE A 245 -0.81 4.38 17.88
CA PHE A 245 -0.84 5.29 16.73
C PHE A 245 -2.04 5.05 15.83
N ILE A 246 -2.35 3.80 15.44
CA ILE A 246 -3.53 3.49 14.61
C ILE A 246 -4.82 3.99 15.27
N LYS A 247 -5.00 3.76 16.58
CA LYS A 247 -6.19 4.22 17.30
C LYS A 247 -6.31 5.75 17.34
N GLN A 248 -5.19 6.46 17.42
CA GLN A 248 -5.17 7.94 17.35
C GLN A 248 -5.46 8.44 15.94
N ALA A 249 -4.83 7.84 14.93
CA ALA A 249 -5.02 8.18 13.52
C ALA A 249 -6.47 7.95 13.06
N ALA A 250 -7.06 6.81 13.44
CA ALA A 250 -8.44 6.50 13.11
C ALA A 250 -9.41 7.56 13.67
N ARG A 251 -9.24 7.99 14.92
CA ARG A 251 -10.06 9.08 15.51
C ARG A 251 -9.95 10.38 14.73
N ALA A 252 -8.74 10.73 14.29
CA ALA A 252 -8.54 11.94 13.47
C ALA A 252 -9.19 11.80 12.10
N ILE A 253 -9.07 10.64 11.45
CA ILE A 253 -9.66 10.36 10.14
C ILE A 253 -11.17 10.36 10.21
N HIS A 254 -11.77 9.70 11.20
CA HIS A 254 -13.22 9.69 11.41
C HIS A 254 -13.82 11.08 11.71
N SER A 255 -13.00 12.03 12.17
CA SER A 255 -13.43 13.43 12.32
C SER A 255 -13.45 14.20 11.00
N THR A 256 -12.79 13.69 9.96
CA THR A 256 -12.76 14.28 8.62
C THR A 256 -13.97 13.82 7.82
N LYS A 257 -14.57 14.74 7.05
CA LYS A 257 -15.66 14.39 6.13
C LYS A 257 -15.16 13.35 5.12
N ASN A 258 -15.87 12.22 5.02
CA ASN A 258 -15.52 11.07 4.19
C ASN A 258 -14.21 10.36 4.59
N GLY A 259 -13.78 10.49 5.85
CA GLY A 259 -12.65 9.72 6.36
C GLY A 259 -12.90 8.22 6.28
N CYS A 260 -11.88 7.45 5.90
CA CYS A 260 -11.97 6.01 5.73
C CYS A 260 -10.75 5.29 6.34
N VAL A 261 -10.99 4.25 7.13
CA VAL A 261 -9.96 3.38 7.69
C VAL A 261 -10.15 1.95 7.19
N VAL A 262 -9.12 1.42 6.54
CA VAL A 262 -9.13 0.13 5.84
C VAL A 262 -8.09 -0.78 6.46
N PHE A 263 -8.48 -2.00 6.80
CA PHE A 263 -7.58 -3.05 7.25
C PHE A 263 -7.58 -4.20 6.24
N VAL A 264 -6.42 -4.59 5.75
CA VAL A 264 -6.24 -5.65 4.75
C VAL A 264 -5.24 -6.67 5.27
N ASN A 265 -5.70 -7.87 5.55
CA ASN A 265 -4.83 -8.91 6.12
C ASN A 265 -5.39 -10.32 5.89
N LYS A 266 -4.52 -11.32 5.88
CA LYS A 266 -4.93 -12.73 5.73
C LYS A 266 -5.82 -13.20 6.88
N THR A 267 -5.59 -12.69 8.09
CA THR A 267 -6.36 -13.04 9.28
C THR A 267 -7.20 -11.85 9.75
N PRO A 268 -8.42 -12.10 10.26
CA PRO A 268 -9.29 -11.06 10.77
C PRO A 268 -8.69 -10.37 11.99
N ALA A 269 -9.03 -9.10 12.16
CA ALA A 269 -8.66 -8.33 13.34
C ALA A 269 -9.44 -8.83 14.58
N THR A 270 -8.83 -8.63 15.75
CA THR A 270 -9.51 -8.89 17.02
C THR A 270 -10.63 -7.89 17.30
N LYS A 271 -11.56 -8.24 18.20
CA LYS A 271 -12.73 -7.40 18.55
C LYS A 271 -12.38 -5.98 19.02
N GLU A 272 -11.16 -5.74 19.49
CA GLU A 272 -10.71 -4.39 19.88
C GLU A 272 -10.70 -3.38 18.71
N TRP A 273 -10.76 -3.87 17.47
CA TRP A 273 -10.67 -3.06 16.24
C TRP A 273 -12.01 -2.80 15.57
N ASP A 274 -13.12 -3.34 16.08
CA ASP A 274 -14.43 -3.25 15.42
C ASP A 274 -14.96 -1.81 15.28
N LYS A 275 -14.52 -0.91 16.16
CA LYS A 275 -14.85 0.54 16.10
C LYS A 275 -13.79 1.38 15.40
N VAL A 276 -12.71 0.75 14.93
CA VAL A 276 -11.56 1.44 14.33
C VAL A 276 -11.60 1.32 12.81
N PHE A 277 -11.95 0.15 12.28
CA PHE A 277 -11.94 -0.12 10.85
C PHE A 277 -13.34 0.04 10.24
N ASP A 278 -13.41 0.82 9.17
CA ASP A 278 -14.61 0.96 8.35
C ASP A 278 -14.72 -0.21 7.38
N TYR A 279 -13.58 -0.63 6.82
CA TYR A 279 -13.45 -1.80 5.95
C TYR A 279 -12.43 -2.79 6.52
N GLU A 280 -12.82 -4.06 6.60
CA GLU A 280 -11.95 -5.18 6.92
C GLU A 280 -11.94 -6.17 5.76
N VAL A 281 -10.82 -6.19 5.04
CA VAL A 281 -10.56 -7.11 3.94
C VAL A 281 -9.75 -8.30 4.46
N ILE A 282 -10.32 -9.48 4.32
CA ILE A 282 -9.75 -10.76 4.76
C ILE A 282 -9.25 -11.51 3.53
N GLY A 283 -7.93 -11.59 3.38
CA GLY A 283 -7.28 -12.29 2.27
C GLY A 283 -5.87 -11.80 1.99
N SER A 284 -5.33 -12.18 0.84
CA SER A 284 -4.00 -11.74 0.41
C SER A 284 -4.02 -10.24 0.08
N THR A 285 -2.99 -9.50 0.52
CA THR A 285 -2.88 -8.06 0.22
C THR A 285 -2.72 -7.83 -1.29
N ASP A 286 -1.96 -8.68 -1.97
CA ASP A 286 -1.73 -8.56 -3.41
C ASP A 286 -2.98 -8.85 -4.24
N GLU A 287 -3.81 -9.81 -3.82
CA GLU A 287 -5.07 -10.10 -4.51
C GLU A 287 -6.02 -8.92 -4.37
N TRP A 288 -6.19 -8.40 -3.15
CA TRP A 288 -7.01 -7.21 -2.93
C TRP A 288 -6.51 -5.99 -3.70
N VAL A 289 -5.20 -5.77 -3.73
CA VAL A 289 -4.59 -4.67 -4.49
C VAL A 289 -4.93 -4.78 -5.97
N LYS A 290 -4.72 -5.95 -6.58
CA LYS A 290 -5.04 -6.17 -8.01
C LYS A 290 -6.52 -5.88 -8.31
N MET A 291 -7.43 -6.38 -7.47
CA MET A 291 -8.86 -6.11 -7.62
C MET A 291 -9.18 -4.61 -7.48
N THR A 292 -8.56 -3.94 -6.51
CA THR A 292 -8.78 -2.53 -6.23
C THR A 292 -8.23 -1.63 -7.33
N GLU A 293 -7.04 -1.94 -7.87
CA GLU A 293 -6.43 -1.19 -8.97
C GLU A 293 -7.28 -1.23 -10.23
N LEU A 294 -7.81 -2.40 -10.60
CA LEU A 294 -8.76 -2.53 -11.72
C LEU A 294 -9.98 -1.61 -11.53
N LYS A 295 -10.56 -1.57 -10.33
CA LYS A 295 -11.69 -0.68 -10.03
C LYS A 295 -11.33 0.80 -10.02
N LEU A 296 -10.11 1.15 -9.63
CA LEU A 296 -9.63 2.53 -9.69
C LEU A 296 -9.46 2.99 -11.15
N GLU A 297 -8.97 2.13 -12.03
CA GLU A 297 -8.85 2.40 -13.46
C GLU A 297 -10.23 2.55 -14.12
N ASP A 298 -11.17 1.65 -13.81
CA ASP A 298 -12.56 1.73 -14.28
C ASP A 298 -13.21 3.07 -13.88
N GLN A 299 -13.00 3.51 -12.63
CA GLN A 299 -13.52 4.79 -12.15
C GLN A 299 -12.89 5.99 -12.86
N GLN A 300 -11.60 5.94 -13.14
CA GLN A 300 -10.91 6.99 -13.91
C GLN A 300 -11.44 7.05 -15.35
N ALA A 301 -11.61 5.90 -16.01
CA ALA A 301 -12.19 5.81 -17.34
C ALA A 301 -13.63 6.34 -17.37
N LEU A 302 -14.46 5.96 -16.39
CA LEU A 302 -15.84 6.43 -16.26
C LEU A 302 -15.90 7.95 -16.01
N ALA A 303 -15.02 8.49 -15.17
CA ALA A 303 -14.93 9.92 -14.90
C ALA A 303 -14.51 10.71 -16.16
N ALA A 304 -13.51 10.21 -16.90
CA ALA A 304 -13.09 10.80 -18.17
C ALA A 304 -14.20 10.76 -19.23
N ALA A 305 -14.92 9.65 -19.35
CA ALA A 305 -16.06 9.50 -20.25
C ALA A 305 -17.20 10.48 -19.91
N LYS A 306 -17.54 10.62 -18.62
CA LYS A 306 -18.53 11.61 -18.15
C LYS A 306 -18.13 13.04 -18.48
N LEU A 307 -16.83 13.37 -18.36
CA LEU A 307 -16.32 14.69 -18.70
C LEU A 307 -16.44 14.97 -20.20
N ARG A 308 -16.11 13.99 -21.05
CA ARG A 308 -16.26 14.08 -22.51
C ARG A 308 -17.73 14.26 -22.92
N LEU A 309 -18.64 13.49 -22.33
CA LEU A 309 -20.07 13.60 -22.59
C LEU A 309 -20.63 14.97 -22.15
N LYS A 310 -20.19 15.47 -20.99
CA LYS A 310 -20.60 16.80 -20.52
C LYS A 310 -20.15 17.90 -21.48
N ARG A 311 -18.94 17.78 -22.02
CA ARG A 311 -18.41 18.71 -23.03
C ARG A 311 -19.20 18.64 -24.34
N SER A 312 -19.47 17.44 -24.86
CA SER A 312 -20.28 17.32 -26.09
C SER A 312 -21.70 17.86 -25.90
N VAL A 313 -22.30 17.70 -24.71
CA VAL A 313 -23.63 18.26 -24.41
C VAL A 313 -23.57 19.80 -24.32
N SER A 314 -22.51 20.39 -23.77
CA SER A 314 -22.35 21.84 -23.79
C SER A 314 -22.12 22.38 -25.20
N ASP A 315 -21.32 21.70 -26.02
CA ASP A 315 -21.03 22.12 -27.40
C ASP A 315 -22.32 22.09 -28.24
N VAL A 316 -23.14 21.03 -28.12
CA VAL A 316 -24.46 20.95 -28.79
C VAL A 316 -25.42 22.04 -28.28
N LYS A 317 -25.35 22.39 -27.00
CA LYS A 317 -26.21 23.44 -26.43
C LYS A 317 -25.80 24.83 -26.93
N GLU A 318 -24.51 25.11 -27.06
CA GLU A 318 -24.00 26.34 -27.67
C GLU A 318 -24.38 26.44 -29.15
N GLU A 319 -24.29 25.36 -29.93
CA GLU A 319 -24.75 25.33 -31.33
C GLU A 319 -26.27 25.58 -31.47
N ILE A 320 -27.08 25.11 -30.52
CA ILE A 320 -28.52 25.38 -30.50
C ILE A 320 -28.81 26.85 -30.14
N ASP A 321 -28.14 27.39 -29.11
CA ASP A 321 -28.31 28.79 -28.69
C ASP A 321 -27.85 29.77 -29.77
N ASP A 322 -26.80 29.45 -30.53
CA ASP A 322 -26.33 30.27 -31.65
C ASP A 322 -27.29 30.21 -32.86
N ASN A 323 -27.85 29.03 -33.16
CA ASN A 323 -28.90 28.90 -34.17
C ASN A 323 -30.19 29.65 -33.79
N GLU A 324 -30.59 29.65 -32.52
CA GLU A 324 -31.75 30.41 -32.06
C GLU A 324 -31.51 31.93 -32.14
N LYS A 325 -30.31 32.41 -31.84
CA LYS A 325 -29.95 33.83 -32.01
C LYS A 325 -29.91 34.26 -33.48
N GLU A 326 -29.43 33.41 -34.39
CA GLU A 326 -29.49 33.70 -35.83
C GLU A 326 -30.93 33.73 -36.38
N ASN A 327 -31.85 32.94 -35.80
CA ASN A 327 -33.25 32.90 -36.23
C ASN A 327 -34.11 34.06 -35.67
N VAL A 328 -33.77 34.59 -34.49
CA VAL A 328 -34.40 35.80 -33.93
C VAL A 328 -33.96 37.07 -34.69
N GLY A 329 -32.75 37.09 -35.26
CA GLY A 329 -32.27 38.20 -36.10
C GLY A 329 -32.94 38.30 -37.49
N LYS A 330 -33.57 37.24 -37.99
CA LYS A 330 -34.23 37.20 -39.31
C LYS A 330 -35.75 37.42 -39.28
N THR A 331 -36.37 37.51 -38.11
CA THR A 331 -37.83 37.70 -37.97
C THR A 331 -38.29 39.15 -37.79
N SER A 332 -37.37 40.13 -37.75
CA SER A 332 -37.70 41.56 -37.61
C SER A 332 -37.72 42.38 -38.91
N SER A 333 -37.56 41.79 -40.10
CA SER A 333 -37.43 42.57 -41.36
C SER A 333 -38.50 42.34 -42.43
N ASN A 334 -39.60 41.62 -42.20
CA ASN A 334 -40.62 41.43 -43.23
C ASN A 334 -42.04 41.67 -42.72
N ARG A 335 -42.45 42.94 -42.68
CA ARG A 335 -43.88 43.31 -42.69
C ARG A 335 -44.12 44.49 -43.63
N ALA A 336 -44.08 44.23 -44.94
CA ALA A 336 -44.75 45.07 -45.93
C ALA A 336 -45.01 44.34 -47.26
N SER A 337 -46.29 44.37 -47.67
CA SER A 337 -46.77 44.52 -49.06
C SER A 337 -47.25 43.30 -49.88
N LYS A 338 -48.58 43.29 -50.09
CA LYS A 338 -49.36 43.15 -51.34
C LYS A 338 -49.46 41.80 -52.12
N ARG A 339 -50.66 41.21 -52.00
CA ARG A 339 -51.77 41.03 -52.99
C ARG A 339 -51.51 40.53 -54.45
N SER A 340 -52.19 39.40 -54.78
CA SER A 340 -52.61 38.84 -56.09
C SER A 340 -51.49 38.28 -56.99
N LYS A 341 -51.59 37.14 -57.69
CA LYS A 341 -52.67 36.57 -58.54
C LYS A 341 -52.55 35.03 -58.71
N THR A 342 -53.64 34.42 -59.15
CA THR A 342 -53.92 33.03 -59.60
C THR A 342 -52.98 32.44 -60.65
N THR A 343 -52.68 31.12 -60.61
CA THR A 343 -53.12 30.05 -61.57
C THR A 343 -52.47 28.66 -61.32
N GLU A 344 -53.29 27.62 -61.49
CA GLU A 344 -53.02 26.24 -61.98
C GLU A 344 -52.26 25.16 -61.16
N SER A 345 -53.06 24.27 -60.56
CA SER A 345 -53.11 22.80 -60.73
C SER A 345 -51.89 22.03 -61.30
N LYS A 346 -51.40 21.03 -60.53
CA LYS A 346 -51.41 19.59 -60.92
C LYS A 346 -51.04 18.68 -59.74
N THR A 347 -51.90 17.67 -59.53
CA THR A 347 -51.70 16.23 -59.18
C THR A 347 -50.31 15.79 -58.65
N THR A 348 -50.13 14.89 -57.68
CA THR A 348 -50.79 13.60 -57.40
C THR A 348 -50.27 13.02 -56.06
N GLN A 349 -51.12 12.23 -55.39
CA GLN A 349 -50.91 11.04 -54.52
C GLN A 349 -49.44 10.66 -54.15
N THR A 350 -49.12 10.16 -52.94
CA THR A 350 -49.43 8.77 -52.52
C THR A 350 -49.00 8.51 -51.06
N THR A 351 -49.98 8.01 -50.30
CA THR A 351 -50.07 7.16 -49.10
C THR A 351 -48.90 6.35 -48.45
N LEU A 352 -49.14 6.06 -47.14
CA LEU A 352 -48.91 4.83 -46.34
C LEU A 352 -47.47 4.54 -45.85
N SER A 353 -47.18 4.59 -44.54
CA SER A 353 -47.51 3.67 -43.43
C SER A 353 -46.60 2.44 -43.29
N SER A 354 -46.15 2.23 -42.05
CA SER A 354 -45.75 0.97 -41.39
C SER A 354 -44.58 0.17 -41.98
N PHE A 355 -43.59 -0.18 -41.15
CA PHE A 355 -43.23 -1.59 -41.01
C PHE A 355 -42.58 -1.89 -39.64
N CYS A 356 -43.02 -3.02 -39.09
CA CYS A 356 -42.75 -3.56 -37.77
C CYS A 356 -41.54 -4.51 -37.78
N VAL A 357 -41.05 -4.75 -36.57
CA VAL A 357 -40.03 -5.70 -36.08
C VAL A 357 -40.00 -7.07 -36.79
N THR A 358 -38.79 -7.61 -37.02
CA THR A 358 -38.58 -9.07 -37.15
C THR A 358 -37.36 -9.54 -36.33
N LYS A 359 -37.60 -10.48 -35.41
CA LYS A 359 -36.60 -11.34 -34.75
C LYS A 359 -36.10 -12.40 -35.75
N ARG A 360 -34.80 -12.74 -35.70
CA ARG A 360 -34.27 -13.99 -36.25
C ARG A 360 -33.52 -14.77 -35.18
N LYS A 361 -33.98 -16.01 -34.93
CA LYS A 361 -33.21 -17.12 -34.37
C LYS A 361 -32.44 -17.78 -35.51
N ALA A 362 -31.20 -18.18 -35.29
CA ALA A 362 -30.53 -19.21 -36.07
C ALA A 362 -29.59 -20.03 -35.18
N THR A 363 -29.76 -21.34 -35.28
CA THR A 363 -29.03 -22.45 -34.68
C THR A 363 -27.75 -22.76 -35.46
N THR A 364 -26.68 -23.18 -34.79
CA THR A 364 -25.64 -24.04 -35.40
C THR A 364 -25.16 -25.09 -34.39
N LYS A 365 -25.12 -26.32 -34.87
CA LYS A 365 -24.71 -27.56 -34.19
C LYS A 365 -23.24 -27.87 -34.55
N ASP A 366 -22.59 -28.51 -33.59
CA ASP A 366 -21.32 -29.23 -33.56
C ASP A 366 -20.62 -29.63 -34.87
N ASN A 367 -19.28 -29.57 -34.83
CA ASN A 367 -18.46 -30.60 -35.46
C ASN A 367 -17.17 -30.89 -34.66
N LYS A 368 -17.11 -32.10 -34.09
CA LYS A 368 -15.93 -32.77 -33.52
C LYS A 368 -15.36 -33.74 -34.57
N LYS A 369 -14.05 -33.72 -34.79
CA LYS A 369 -13.12 -34.88 -35.01
C LYS A 369 -11.78 -34.34 -35.51
N GLY A 370 -10.70 -34.61 -34.79
CA GLY A 370 -9.76 -35.72 -35.05
C GLY A 370 -8.35 -35.14 -34.85
N ALA A 371 -7.29 -35.86 -34.53
CA ALA A 371 -7.00 -37.27 -34.33
C ALA A 371 -5.72 -37.30 -33.45
#